data_AF-A0A0G0JJ93-F1
#
_entry.id   AF-A0A0G0JJ93-F1
#
_cell.length_a   1.000
_cell.length_b   1.000
_cell.length_c   1.000
_cell.angle_alpha   90.00
_cell.angle_beta   90.00
_cell.angle_gamma   90.00
#
_symmetry.space_group_name_H-M   'P 1'
#
loop_
_entity.id
_entity.type
_entity.pdbx_description
1 polymer ?
#
loop_
_entity_poly.entity_id
_entity_poly.type
_entity_poly.pdbx_seq_one_letter_code
_entity_poly.pdbx_strand_id
1 'polypeptide(L)'
;MLAARPEGYKGKQLENGFTEFFITGNFYGVLSFEDGVSQEEGKKLLESFKEGLVSADIQNLSSFEHEVSDLILKLNFPAHVGIAVGMLYHDALYVKTVGNGQIYFRRGNTFDLLLSGDKTASGYLNQFDLAVFTTTKIQDLIGKTEDLHVFIEMAKPVDILQKLNDQEYGEEEQGFSALFVEFGETVQNQISTQVQTTPGVQPLSSLQSPDEQAPAVALENIQSIQKTSETQSMISKLFDFFRTKQFTIVAAVIILALLTWSVVFGYKRREAEKVQKRIETVSLEIDKKLSEAKEEAFLNMDQSLILIADAKTLVTQLKKEVGGKNEGEIVKIESKIQDAENKIVKKESKDFEEFYDLTLENKDAQGMEIAKEGELVAILDVKQNTIYVLDVTSKSLTKYVNKDVASAVAVGIYSSDVFFATSDNGLYKFTSQSKVNTIVQKDSDVKNIVDMELYNGNIYVLDEGADEIYKYLVTEGGYSDKKSYFGDGQTIRLDDATGMTIDSAIYVSSKGA
;
A
#
# COMPACT_ATOMS: atom_id res chain seq x y z
N MET A 1 9.29 -8.43 23.62
CA MET A 1 8.94 -7.01 23.57
C MET A 1 10.14 -6.26 23.06
N LEU A 2 9.95 -5.53 21.97
CA LEU A 2 10.94 -4.59 21.48
C LEU A 2 11.12 -3.44 22.49
N ALA A 3 12.35 -3.01 22.69
CA ALA A 3 12.71 -1.84 23.47
C ALA A 3 13.01 -0.68 22.51
N ALA A 4 12.51 0.51 22.85
CA ALA A 4 12.81 1.74 22.14
C ALA A 4 14.11 2.36 22.68
N ARG A 5 14.94 2.88 21.78
CA ARG A 5 16.20 3.59 22.07
C ARG A 5 16.10 4.99 21.43
N PRO A 6 15.46 5.95 22.13
CA PRO A 6 15.24 7.28 21.61
C PRO A 6 16.46 8.18 21.83
N GLU A 7 16.81 8.98 20.82
CA GLU A 7 17.77 10.09 20.91
C GLU A 7 17.14 11.33 20.29
N GLY A 8 17.23 12.46 20.99
CA GLY A 8 16.52 13.69 20.60
C GLY A 8 17.48 14.81 20.23
N TYR A 9 17.22 15.44 19.09
CA TYR A 9 17.88 16.67 18.67
C TYR A 9 16.97 17.87 18.94
N LYS A 10 17.53 18.91 19.56
CA LYS A 10 16.85 20.17 19.82
C LYS A 10 17.68 21.31 19.23
N GLY A 11 17.20 21.87 18.13
CA GLY A 11 17.77 23.07 17.54
C GLY A 11 17.41 24.34 18.31
N LYS A 12 17.74 25.49 17.71
CA LYS A 12 17.36 26.81 18.24
C LYS A 12 15.85 26.92 18.42
N GLN A 13 15.38 27.69 19.41
CA GLN A 13 13.95 27.94 19.55
C GLN A 13 13.49 28.98 18.52
N LEU A 14 12.24 28.88 18.08
CA LEU A 14 11.61 29.85 17.21
C LEU A 14 11.41 31.18 17.97
N GLU A 15 11.59 32.32 17.30
CA GLU A 15 11.55 33.64 17.96
C GLU A 15 10.21 33.93 18.64
N ASN A 16 9.10 33.55 17.99
CA ASN A 16 7.73 33.67 18.51
C ASN A 16 6.99 32.32 18.58
N GLY A 17 7.75 31.22 18.64
CA GLY A 17 7.19 29.88 18.63
C GLY A 17 7.82 28.97 19.68
N PHE A 18 7.50 27.69 19.58
CA PHE A 18 7.98 26.65 20.47
C PHE A 18 8.17 25.36 19.68
N THR A 19 9.28 24.66 19.88
CA THR A 19 9.50 23.34 19.29
C THR A 19 10.30 22.47 20.26
N GLU A 20 9.80 21.27 20.52
CA GLU A 20 10.44 20.34 21.45
C GLU A 20 10.04 18.89 21.16
N PHE A 21 10.99 17.97 21.28
CA PHE A 21 10.70 16.54 21.32
C PHE A 21 10.28 16.11 22.72
N PHE A 22 9.56 15.00 22.83
CA PHE A 22 9.17 14.41 24.09
C PHE A 22 9.21 12.89 24.06
N ILE A 23 9.50 12.32 25.23
CA ILE A 23 9.38 10.90 25.52
C ILE A 23 8.61 10.80 26.84
N THR A 24 7.48 10.11 26.84
CA THR A 24 6.67 9.94 28.06
C THR A 24 5.98 8.58 28.05
N GLY A 25 6.25 7.74 29.05
CA GLY A 25 5.77 6.35 29.04
C GLY A 25 6.22 5.60 27.77
N ASN A 26 5.24 5.12 27.00
CA ASN A 26 5.43 4.47 25.70
C ASN A 26 5.19 5.41 24.50
N PHE A 27 5.12 6.72 24.73
CA PHE A 27 4.92 7.74 23.70
C PHE A 27 6.23 8.45 23.34
N TYR A 28 6.36 8.75 22.05
CA TYR A 28 7.51 9.39 21.43
C TYR A 28 6.99 10.45 20.46
N GLY A 29 7.57 11.64 20.43
CA GLY A 29 7.15 12.61 19.43
C GLY A 29 7.83 13.96 19.46
N VAL A 30 7.35 14.84 18.59
CA VAL A 30 7.70 16.26 18.51
C VAL A 30 6.41 17.06 18.51
N LEU A 31 6.42 18.17 19.27
CA LEU A 31 5.39 19.20 19.27
C LEU A 31 6.02 20.52 18.87
N SER A 32 5.39 21.21 17.92
CA SER A 32 5.86 22.49 17.41
C SER A 32 4.70 23.47 17.22
N PHE A 33 4.92 24.72 17.58
CA PHE A 33 4.07 25.87 17.29
C PHE A 33 4.94 26.89 16.57
N GLU A 34 4.65 27.18 15.30
CA GLU A 34 5.52 28.05 14.50
C GLU A 34 5.50 29.51 14.97
N ASP A 35 4.34 29.98 15.44
CA ASP A 35 4.13 31.34 15.93
C ASP A 35 3.00 31.36 16.98
N GLY A 36 2.86 32.47 17.70
CA GLY A 36 1.75 32.76 18.60
C GLY A 36 1.79 32.06 19.96
N VAL A 37 2.84 31.29 20.24
CA VAL A 37 3.01 30.56 21.51
C VAL A 37 4.41 30.84 22.05
N SER A 38 4.47 31.48 23.22
CA SER A 38 5.74 31.72 23.90
C SER A 38 6.40 30.42 24.37
N GLN A 39 7.71 30.42 24.58
CA GLN A 39 8.41 29.21 25.06
C GLN A 39 7.88 28.71 26.42
N GLU A 40 7.46 29.60 27.32
CA GLU A 40 6.91 29.21 28.64
C GLU A 40 5.53 28.56 28.48
N GLU A 41 4.68 29.15 27.64
CA GLU A 41 3.36 28.61 27.32
C GLU A 41 3.46 27.28 26.56
N GLY A 42 4.35 27.18 25.58
CA GLY A 42 4.61 25.97 24.81
C GLY A 42 5.06 24.81 25.69
N LYS A 43 5.96 25.06 26.66
CA LYS A 43 6.35 24.06 27.67
C LYS A 43 5.15 23.61 28.51
N LYS A 44 4.31 24.54 28.96
CA LYS A 44 3.11 24.20 29.75
C LYS A 44 2.12 23.36 28.96
N LEU A 45 1.89 23.70 27.68
CA LEU A 45 1.05 22.94 26.76
C LEU A 45 1.62 21.54 26.52
N LEU A 46 2.94 21.43 26.33
CA LEU A 46 3.61 20.14 26.15
C LEU A 46 3.48 19.25 27.39
N GLU A 47 3.69 19.77 28.60
CA GLU A 47 3.52 18.98 29.81
C GLU A 47 2.07 18.53 30.01
N SER A 48 1.10 19.42 29.76
CA SER A 48 -0.33 19.06 29.81
C SER A 48 -0.69 17.98 28.77
N PHE A 49 -0.10 18.05 27.58
CA PHE A 49 -0.26 17.05 26.53
C PHE A 49 0.32 15.69 26.94
N LYS A 50 1.54 15.68 27.52
CA LYS A 50 2.19 14.46 28.02
C LYS A 50 1.37 13.80 29.14
N GLU A 51 0.85 14.58 30.08
CA GLU A 51 -0.03 14.08 31.15
C GLU A 51 -1.31 13.47 30.58
N GLY A 52 -1.90 14.13 29.57
CA GLY A 52 -3.05 13.63 28.84
C GLY A 52 -2.78 12.29 28.15
N LEU A 53 -1.66 12.15 27.45
CA LEU A 53 -1.28 10.90 26.77
C LEU A 53 -1.09 9.74 27.75
N VAL A 54 -0.40 9.96 28.88
CA VAL A 54 -0.12 8.91 29.87
C VAL A 54 -1.37 8.47 30.61
N SER A 55 -2.36 9.34 30.76
CA SER A 55 -3.63 9.02 31.44
C SER A 55 -4.67 8.36 30.51
N ALA A 56 -4.42 8.31 29.20
CA ALA A 56 -5.33 7.75 28.22
C ALA A 56 -5.32 6.21 28.22
N ASP A 57 -6.50 5.60 28.13
CA ASP A 57 -6.64 4.14 27.96
C ASP A 57 -6.67 3.78 26.47
N ILE A 58 -5.49 3.57 25.89
CA ILE A 58 -5.31 3.32 24.46
C ILE A 58 -5.02 1.84 24.21
N GLN A 59 -5.94 1.16 23.50
CA GLN A 59 -5.86 -0.28 23.23
C GLN A 59 -5.72 -0.60 21.73
N ASN A 60 -6.05 0.35 20.87
CA ASN A 60 -6.02 0.19 19.41
C ASN A 60 -5.79 1.53 18.69
N LEU A 61 -5.58 1.47 17.36
CA LEU A 61 -5.31 2.64 16.54
C LEU A 61 -6.43 3.70 16.61
N SER A 62 -7.70 3.27 16.62
CA SER A 62 -8.84 4.21 16.68
C SER A 62 -8.91 4.95 18.02
N SER A 63 -8.66 4.26 19.14
CA SER A 63 -8.53 4.93 20.45
C SER A 63 -7.33 5.88 20.49
N PHE A 64 -6.21 5.50 19.87
CA PHE A 64 -5.02 6.37 19.81
C PHE A 64 -5.32 7.66 19.03
N GLU A 65 -5.93 7.52 17.86
CA GLU A 65 -6.33 8.64 17.02
C GLU A 65 -7.28 9.60 17.73
N HIS A 66 -8.30 9.04 18.39
CA HIS A 66 -9.31 9.79 19.11
C HIS A 66 -8.65 10.57 20.26
N GLU A 67 -7.87 9.91 21.12
CA GLU A 67 -7.27 10.52 22.31
C GLU A 67 -6.31 11.67 21.95
N VAL A 68 -5.44 11.48 20.94
CA VAL A 68 -4.56 12.56 20.49
C VAL A 68 -5.37 13.75 19.95
N SER A 69 -6.41 13.50 19.15
CA SER A 69 -7.24 14.57 18.57
C SER A 69 -8.03 15.32 19.66
N ASP A 70 -8.57 14.57 20.62
CA ASP A 70 -9.27 15.11 21.79
C ASP A 70 -8.36 16.00 22.63
N LEU A 71 -7.11 15.60 22.87
CA LEU A 71 -6.15 16.39 23.63
C LEU A 71 -5.82 17.71 22.94
N ILE A 72 -5.61 17.70 21.62
CA ILE A 72 -5.37 18.91 20.83
C ILE A 72 -6.54 19.89 20.99
N LEU A 73 -7.78 19.41 20.93
CA LEU A 73 -8.98 20.22 21.12
C LEU A 73 -9.14 20.72 22.56
N LYS A 74 -8.96 19.84 23.56
CA LYS A 74 -9.10 20.17 25.00
C LYS A 74 -8.06 21.20 25.45
N LEU A 75 -6.84 21.11 24.92
CA LEU A 75 -5.75 22.04 25.22
C LEU A 75 -5.79 23.30 24.35
N ASN A 76 -6.74 23.40 23.42
CA ASN A 76 -6.95 24.55 22.54
C ASN A 76 -5.66 24.95 21.79
N PHE A 77 -5.02 23.97 21.15
CA PHE A 77 -3.80 24.21 20.38
C PHE A 77 -4.08 25.18 19.21
N PRO A 78 -3.09 26.03 18.83
CA PRO A 78 -3.20 26.91 17.67
C PRO A 78 -3.42 26.16 16.35
N ALA A 79 -3.94 26.86 15.34
CA ALA A 79 -4.22 26.28 14.03
C ALA A 79 -2.97 25.77 13.27
N HIS A 80 -1.81 26.40 13.49
CA HIS A 80 -0.54 26.03 12.86
C HIS A 80 0.33 25.16 13.78
N VAL A 81 -0.29 24.14 14.39
CA VAL A 81 0.43 23.17 15.21
C VAL A 81 1.08 22.09 14.35
N GLY A 82 2.31 21.72 14.71
CA GLY A 82 3.03 20.58 14.19
C GLY A 82 3.12 19.47 15.21
N ILE A 83 2.54 18.31 14.91
CA ILE A 83 2.64 17.15 15.81
C ILE A 83 3.05 15.94 15.00
N ALA A 84 4.10 15.28 15.44
CA ALA A 84 4.44 13.92 15.04
C ALA A 84 4.52 13.10 16.33
N VAL A 85 3.57 12.20 16.55
CA VAL A 85 3.50 11.39 17.76
C VAL A 85 3.35 9.91 17.43
N GLY A 86 4.03 9.06 18.18
CA GLY A 86 3.89 7.63 18.13
C GLY A 86 3.75 7.02 19.52
N MET A 87 3.06 5.89 19.59
CA MET A 87 2.91 5.08 20.80
C MET A 87 3.32 3.64 20.49
N LEU A 88 4.26 3.09 21.27
CA LEU A 88 4.59 1.67 21.22
C LEU A 88 3.57 0.88 22.03
N TYR A 89 2.79 0.03 21.37
CA TYR A 89 1.81 -0.84 22.00
C TYR A 89 2.09 -2.30 21.62
N HIS A 90 2.54 -3.08 22.59
CA HIS A 90 3.14 -4.40 22.36
C HIS A 90 4.29 -4.32 21.35
N ASP A 91 4.16 -4.99 20.21
CA ASP A 91 5.16 -5.00 19.13
C ASP A 91 4.70 -4.14 17.92
N ALA A 92 3.64 -3.34 18.08
CA ALA A 92 3.14 -2.42 17.07
C ALA A 92 3.40 -0.95 17.46
N LEU A 93 3.77 -0.14 16.48
CA LEU A 93 3.86 1.30 16.60
C LEU A 93 2.60 1.93 16.02
N TYR A 94 1.85 2.67 16.83
CA TYR A 94 0.78 3.55 16.37
C TYR A 94 1.36 4.94 16.16
N VAL A 95 1.04 5.61 15.06
CA VAL A 95 1.59 6.92 14.71
C VAL A 95 0.51 7.85 14.20
N LYS A 96 0.64 9.13 14.53
CA LYS A 96 -0.24 10.19 14.05
C LYS A 96 0.57 11.45 13.77
N THR A 97 0.25 12.10 12.67
CA THR A 97 0.73 13.44 12.34
C THR A 97 -0.44 14.42 12.33
N VAL A 98 -0.17 15.66 12.72
CA VAL A 98 -1.10 16.80 12.63
C VAL A 98 -0.33 18.03 12.14
N GLY A 99 -0.96 18.78 11.24
CA GLY A 99 -0.41 19.99 10.60
C GLY A 99 0.88 19.71 9.85
N ASN A 100 1.96 20.41 10.22
CA ASN A 100 3.27 20.26 9.58
C ASN A 100 4.15 19.13 10.19
N GLY A 101 3.56 18.27 11.03
CA GLY A 101 4.25 17.10 11.56
C GLY A 101 4.60 16.07 10.48
N GLN A 102 5.76 15.45 10.62
CA GLN A 102 6.27 14.43 9.72
C GLN A 102 6.87 13.25 10.50
N ILE A 103 6.62 12.05 9.99
CA ILE A 103 7.24 10.83 10.49
C ILE A 103 7.94 10.15 9.32
N TYR A 104 9.25 10.04 9.40
CA TYR A 104 10.03 9.20 8.50
C TYR A 104 10.29 7.85 9.17
N PHE A 105 10.46 6.82 8.36
CA PHE A 105 10.65 5.47 8.87
C PHE A 105 11.72 4.74 8.07
N ARG A 106 12.67 4.13 8.80
CA ARG A 106 13.68 3.25 8.25
C ARG A 106 13.35 1.79 8.58
N ARG A 107 13.33 0.93 7.56
CA ARG A 107 13.27 -0.53 7.72
C ARG A 107 14.35 -1.19 6.87
N GLY A 108 15.34 -1.79 7.52
CA GLY A 108 16.54 -2.27 6.82
C GLY A 108 17.23 -1.10 6.11
N ASN A 109 17.26 -1.15 4.78
CA ASN A 109 17.89 -0.15 3.91
C ASN A 109 16.89 0.83 3.28
N THR A 110 15.59 0.68 3.51
CA THR A 110 14.60 1.66 3.03
C THR A 110 14.41 2.73 4.08
N PHE A 111 14.39 4.00 3.65
CA PHE A 111 14.03 5.16 4.46
C PHE A 111 13.11 6.04 3.63
N ASP A 112 11.92 6.35 4.16
CA ASP A 112 10.95 7.16 3.44
C ASP A 112 10.07 7.95 4.41
N LEU A 113 9.38 8.97 3.90
CA LEU A 113 8.33 9.69 4.60
C LEU A 113 7.11 8.79 4.77
N LEU A 114 6.96 8.21 5.95
CA LEU A 114 5.84 7.33 6.28
C LEU A 114 4.52 8.11 6.40
N LEU A 115 4.56 9.28 7.05
CA LEU A 115 3.36 10.03 7.38
C LEU A 115 3.60 11.55 7.39
N SER A 116 2.66 12.29 6.83
CA SER A 116 2.62 13.76 6.84
C SER A 116 1.18 14.28 6.72
N GLY A 117 0.97 15.51 7.17
CA GLY A 117 -0.37 16.11 7.26
C GLY A 117 -1.20 15.52 8.39
N ASP A 118 -2.53 15.57 8.29
CA ASP A 118 -3.44 15.06 9.33
C ASP A 118 -3.80 13.60 9.07
N LYS A 119 -2.92 12.68 9.49
CA LYS A 119 -3.07 11.24 9.20
C LYS A 119 -2.70 10.38 10.41
N THR A 120 -3.18 9.14 10.38
CA THR A 120 -2.95 8.14 11.42
C THR A 120 -2.61 6.79 10.76
N ALA A 121 -1.66 6.03 11.32
CA ALA A 121 -1.28 4.71 10.82
C ALA A 121 -0.79 3.79 11.97
N SER A 122 -0.73 2.48 11.71
CA SER A 122 -0.13 1.50 12.62
C SER A 122 0.65 0.44 11.86
N GLY A 123 1.70 -0.10 12.46
CA GLY A 123 2.43 -1.24 11.90
C GLY A 123 3.23 -1.99 12.95
N TYR A 124 3.46 -3.29 12.70
CA TYR A 124 4.38 -4.09 13.51
C TYR A 124 5.82 -3.68 13.24
N LEU A 125 6.64 -3.68 14.29
CA LEU A 125 8.05 -3.31 14.24
C LEU A 125 8.95 -4.53 14.06
N ASN A 126 10.04 -4.35 13.31
CA ASN A 126 11.15 -5.29 13.21
C ASN A 126 12.34 -4.79 14.03
N GLN A 127 13.30 -5.68 14.27
CA GLN A 127 14.57 -5.30 14.90
C GLN A 127 15.31 -4.27 14.03
N PHE A 128 15.83 -3.23 14.66
CA PHE A 128 16.56 -2.10 14.05
C PHE A 128 15.73 -1.17 13.17
N ASP A 129 14.40 -1.28 13.21
CA ASP A 129 13.53 -0.23 12.66
C ASP A 129 13.82 1.10 13.37
N LEU A 130 13.81 2.20 12.62
CA LEU A 130 14.04 3.55 13.13
C LEU A 130 12.88 4.45 12.72
N ALA A 131 12.17 5.03 13.69
CA ALA A 131 11.20 6.10 13.44
C ALA A 131 11.85 7.46 13.72
N VAL A 132 11.62 8.43 12.83
CA VAL A 132 12.07 9.81 12.99
C VAL A 132 10.85 10.72 13.07
N PHE A 133 10.59 11.28 14.24
CA PHE A 133 9.51 12.22 14.49
C PHE A 133 10.04 13.64 14.38
N THR A 134 9.45 14.47 13.52
CA THR A 134 9.90 15.85 13.29
C THR A 134 8.78 16.68 12.63
N THR A 135 9.10 17.87 12.13
CA THR A 135 8.22 18.72 11.34
C THR A 135 8.84 19.00 9.98
N THR A 136 8.09 19.62 9.06
CA THR A 136 8.59 20.03 7.73
C THR A 136 9.86 20.89 7.80
N LYS A 137 10.12 21.56 8.93
CA LYS A 137 11.31 22.39 9.14
C LYS A 137 12.64 21.64 9.04
N ILE A 138 12.64 20.32 9.22
CA ILE A 138 13.85 19.52 8.98
C ILE A 138 14.34 19.62 7.52
N GLN A 139 13.41 19.84 6.58
CA GLN A 139 13.72 19.89 5.15
C GLN A 139 14.37 21.20 4.73
N ASP A 140 14.09 22.29 5.46
CA ASP A 140 14.73 23.59 5.23
C ASP A 140 16.25 23.52 5.47
N LEU A 141 16.69 22.54 6.26
CA LEU A 141 18.07 22.39 6.72
C LEU A 141 18.83 21.23 6.06
N ILE A 142 18.25 20.01 6.11
CA ILE A 142 18.91 18.80 5.60
C ILE A 142 18.61 18.61 4.10
N GLY A 143 17.49 19.14 3.61
CA GLY A 143 17.02 18.97 2.25
C GLY A 143 15.82 18.03 2.14
N LYS A 144 15.61 17.45 0.96
CA LYS A 144 14.45 16.59 0.68
C LYS A 144 14.65 15.20 1.31
N THR A 145 13.68 14.31 1.11
CA THR A 145 13.68 12.96 1.68
C THR A 145 14.91 12.17 1.28
N GLU A 146 15.42 12.38 0.07
CA GLU A 146 16.65 11.76 -0.44
C GLU A 146 17.89 12.23 0.35
N ASP A 147 17.98 13.51 0.67
CA ASP A 147 19.08 14.07 1.47
C ASP A 147 19.01 13.58 2.92
N LEU A 148 17.81 13.52 3.49
CA LEU A 148 17.53 12.91 4.79
C LEU A 148 17.93 11.43 4.83
N HIS A 149 17.66 10.69 3.75
CA HIS A 149 18.07 9.29 3.63
C HIS A 149 19.58 9.16 3.71
N VAL A 150 20.33 9.92 2.90
CA VAL A 150 21.80 9.93 2.90
C VAL A 150 22.35 10.33 4.28
N PHE A 151 21.71 11.28 4.95
CA PHE A 151 22.12 11.73 6.27
C PHE A 151 21.99 10.63 7.35
N ILE A 152 20.88 9.90 7.30
CA ILE A 152 20.49 8.87 8.29
C ILE A 152 21.04 7.48 7.94
N GLU A 153 21.51 7.26 6.70
CA GLU A 153 21.85 5.95 6.12
C GLU A 153 22.62 5.04 7.10
N MET A 154 21.91 3.98 7.54
CA MET A 154 22.39 2.94 8.48
C MET A 154 23.05 3.44 9.77
N ALA A 155 22.90 4.72 10.12
CA ALA A 155 23.45 5.31 11.32
C ALA A 155 22.57 5.00 12.53
N LYS A 156 23.20 4.77 13.70
CA LYS A 156 22.46 4.67 14.96
C LYS A 156 21.99 6.06 15.38
N PRO A 157 20.89 6.18 16.16
CA PRO A 157 20.41 7.47 16.65
C PRO A 157 21.49 8.37 17.25
N VAL A 158 22.42 7.80 18.03
CA VAL A 158 23.56 8.54 18.63
C VAL A 158 24.49 9.13 17.57
N ASP A 159 24.80 8.37 16.51
CA ASP A 159 25.69 8.81 15.43
C ASP A 159 25.02 9.92 14.60
N ILE A 160 23.69 9.83 14.40
CA ILE A 160 22.89 10.85 13.72
C ILE A 160 22.92 12.16 14.52
N LEU A 161 22.72 12.09 15.84
CA LEU A 161 22.82 13.27 16.72
C LEU A 161 24.21 13.89 16.67
N GLN A 162 25.26 13.08 16.67
CA GLN A 162 26.62 13.58 16.57
C GLN A 162 26.84 14.32 15.26
N LYS A 163 26.43 13.75 14.12
CA LYS A 163 26.48 14.44 12.82
C LYS A 163 25.73 15.77 12.82
N LEU A 164 24.53 15.82 13.42
CA LEU A 164 23.73 17.05 13.51
C LEU A 164 24.43 18.14 14.33
N ASN A 165 25.13 17.77 15.39
CA ASN A 165 25.88 18.70 16.23
C ASN A 165 27.19 19.16 15.57
N ASP A 166 27.88 18.25 14.87
CA ASP A 166 29.18 18.50 14.24
C ASP A 166 29.08 19.42 13.01
N GLN A 167 27.93 19.44 12.31
CA GLN A 167 27.70 20.27 11.13
C GLN A 167 27.17 21.69 11.44
N GLU A 168 27.17 22.10 12.72
CA GLU A 168 26.77 23.45 13.18
C GLU A 168 25.36 23.91 12.71
N TYR A 169 24.46 22.97 12.43
CA TYR A 169 23.06 23.24 12.08
C TYR A 169 22.27 24.04 13.14
N GLY A 170 22.85 24.26 14.32
CA GLY A 170 22.30 25.10 15.39
C GLY A 170 22.53 26.61 15.23
N GLU A 171 23.31 27.06 14.24
CA GLU A 171 23.58 28.49 14.02
C GLU A 171 22.63 29.19 13.04
N GLU A 172 21.88 28.44 12.23
CA GLU A 172 20.89 29.04 11.34
C GLU A 172 19.69 29.60 12.12
N GLU A 173 19.03 30.64 11.59
CA GLU A 173 17.86 31.27 12.21
C GLU A 173 16.64 30.32 12.32
N GLN A 174 16.73 29.11 11.77
CA GLN A 174 15.62 28.17 11.65
C GLN A 174 15.77 26.99 12.62
N GLY A 175 15.01 27.05 13.71
CA GLY A 175 14.94 26.00 14.71
C GLY A 175 14.05 24.83 14.33
N PHE A 176 14.55 23.59 14.41
CA PHE A 176 13.73 22.37 14.37
C PHE A 176 14.05 21.44 15.54
N SER A 177 13.12 20.54 15.85
CA SER A 177 13.35 19.42 16.77
C SER A 177 13.10 18.10 16.04
N ALA A 178 13.87 17.08 16.39
CA ALA A 178 13.68 15.74 15.88
C ALA A 178 13.92 14.70 16.98
N LEU A 179 13.17 13.60 16.91
CA LEU A 179 13.34 12.45 17.78
C LEU A 179 13.58 11.21 16.94
N PHE A 180 14.73 10.57 17.15
CA PHE A 180 15.16 9.36 16.46
C PHE A 180 14.95 8.17 17.39
N VAL A 181 14.07 7.23 17.04
CA VAL A 181 13.70 6.09 17.90
C VAL A 181 14.01 4.78 17.20
N GLU A 182 15.11 4.14 17.61
CA GLU A 182 15.44 2.79 17.14
C GLU A 182 14.75 1.73 18.01
N PHE A 183 14.15 0.72 17.39
CA PHE A 183 13.48 -0.38 18.09
C PHE A 183 14.31 -1.66 17.99
N GLY A 184 14.58 -2.33 19.12
CA GLY A 184 15.36 -3.56 19.12
C GLY A 184 15.22 -4.37 20.39
N GLU A 185 15.82 -5.56 20.43
CA GLU A 185 15.77 -6.41 21.62
C GLU A 185 16.44 -5.77 22.83
N THR A 186 15.90 -6.05 24.01
CA THR A 186 16.46 -5.63 25.28
C THR A 186 17.75 -6.42 25.54
N VAL A 187 18.91 -5.77 25.50
CA VAL A 187 20.15 -6.40 25.97
C VAL A 187 20.07 -6.44 27.50
N GLN A 188 19.68 -7.58 28.07
CA GLN A 188 19.83 -7.82 29.50
C GLN A 188 21.34 -7.92 29.82
N ASN A 189 21.95 -6.80 30.21
CA ASN A 189 23.18 -6.85 30.98
C ASN A 189 22.87 -7.51 32.32
N GLN A 190 23.33 -8.74 32.49
CA GLN A 190 23.31 -9.45 33.77
C GLN A 190 24.18 -8.71 34.78
N ILE A 191 23.54 -7.92 35.64
CA ILE A 191 24.04 -7.72 37.00
C ILE A 191 23.01 -8.37 37.92
N SER A 192 23.40 -9.54 38.41
CA SER A 192 22.72 -10.24 39.49
C SER A 192 22.79 -9.40 40.76
N THR A 193 21.64 -9.05 41.33
CA THR A 193 21.53 -8.93 42.78
C THR A 193 20.33 -9.72 43.24
N GLN A 194 20.63 -10.83 43.91
CA GLN A 194 19.71 -11.67 44.65
C GLN A 194 19.08 -10.87 45.81
N VAL A 195 17.78 -11.02 46.03
CA VAL A 195 17.22 -11.13 47.39
C VAL A 195 16.11 -12.18 47.38
N GLN A 196 16.13 -12.97 48.44
CA GLN A 196 15.52 -14.26 48.67
C GLN A 196 13.99 -14.24 48.86
N THR A 197 13.42 -15.38 48.46
CA THR A 197 12.25 -16.11 48.99
C THR A 197 11.84 -15.75 50.44
N THR A 198 10.58 -15.89 50.86
CA THR A 198 9.88 -17.17 51.16
C THR A 198 8.36 -16.91 51.48
N PRO A 199 7.50 -17.89 51.88
CA PRO A 199 6.50 -18.54 51.01
C PRO A 199 5.05 -18.63 51.56
N GLY A 200 4.14 -19.21 50.77
CA GLY A 200 2.86 -19.83 51.21
C GLY A 200 1.68 -18.86 51.19
N VAL A 201 0.50 -19.17 50.62
CA VAL A 201 -0.33 -20.37 50.80
C VAL A 201 -1.29 -20.50 49.60
N GLN A 202 -1.49 -21.72 49.10
CA GLN A 202 -2.63 -22.17 48.27
C GLN A 202 -3.65 -22.91 49.18
N PRO A 203 -4.81 -23.43 48.69
CA PRO A 203 -5.89 -22.87 47.88
C PRO A 203 -7.30 -23.23 48.45
N LEU A 204 -8.35 -22.92 47.68
CA LEU A 204 -9.63 -23.67 47.54
C LEU A 204 -10.79 -23.41 48.52
N SER A 205 -11.98 -23.13 47.95
CA SER A 205 -13.32 -23.74 48.20
C SER A 205 -14.40 -22.80 47.62
N SER A 206 -15.03 -23.12 46.49
CA SER A 206 -16.28 -23.90 46.36
C SER A 206 -17.47 -23.34 47.15
N LEU A 207 -18.57 -23.01 46.45
CA LEU A 207 -19.95 -23.34 46.85
C LEU A 207 -20.88 -23.31 45.63
N GLN A 208 -21.74 -24.32 45.56
CA GLN A 208 -22.78 -24.55 44.57
C GLN A 208 -24.05 -23.72 44.85
N SER A 209 -24.81 -23.53 43.76
CA SER A 209 -26.27 -23.30 43.54
C SER A 209 -27.24 -23.83 44.63
N PRO A 210 -28.56 -23.48 44.68
CA PRO A 210 -29.48 -23.39 43.51
C PRO A 210 -30.72 -22.46 43.57
N ASP A 211 -31.51 -22.60 42.49
CA ASP A 211 -32.97 -22.40 42.35
C ASP A 211 -33.52 -20.97 42.12
N GLU A 212 -34.61 -20.72 41.41
CA GLU A 212 -35.52 -21.48 40.54
C GLU A 212 -36.56 -20.46 40.01
N GLN A 213 -37.22 -20.76 38.89
CA GLN A 213 -38.52 -20.23 38.43
C GLN A 213 -38.62 -18.82 37.79
N ALA A 214 -38.96 -18.88 36.50
CA ALA A 214 -39.71 -17.87 35.77
C ALA A 214 -41.19 -17.79 36.24
N PRO A 215 -41.87 -16.66 36.01
CA PRO A 215 -43.32 -16.66 35.83
C PRO A 215 -43.70 -16.39 34.37
N ALA A 216 -44.54 -17.28 33.87
CA ALA A 216 -45.35 -17.08 32.67
C ALA A 216 -46.39 -15.97 32.91
N VAL A 217 -46.64 -15.16 31.89
CA VAL A 217 -47.75 -14.19 31.86
C VAL A 217 -48.66 -14.50 30.68
N ALA A 218 -49.90 -14.85 31.05
CA ALA A 218 -51.18 -14.64 30.37
C ALA A 218 -51.33 -14.96 28.87
N LEU A 219 -51.98 -16.09 28.60
CA LEU A 219 -52.87 -16.26 27.44
C LEU A 219 -54.29 -16.43 27.98
N GLU A 220 -55.13 -15.41 27.78
CA GLU A 220 -56.57 -15.50 28.00
C GLU A 220 -57.27 -16.11 26.78
N ASN A 221 -58.16 -17.06 27.09
CA ASN A 221 -59.48 -17.28 26.51
C ASN A 221 -59.66 -17.26 24.99
N ILE A 222 -59.80 -18.46 24.39
CA ILE A 222 -60.94 -18.73 23.51
C ILE A 222 -61.44 -20.15 23.79
N GLN A 223 -62.64 -20.23 24.39
CA GLN A 223 -63.43 -21.44 24.54
C GLN A 223 -64.06 -21.87 23.22
N SER A 224 -64.26 -23.17 23.14
CA SER A 224 -64.77 -23.96 22.04
C SER A 224 -66.30 -23.92 21.89
N ILE A 225 -66.73 -23.93 20.62
CA ILE A 225 -67.93 -24.57 20.04
C ILE A 225 -69.30 -23.98 20.41
N GLN A 226 -69.92 -23.35 19.41
CA GLN A 226 -71.36 -23.51 19.16
C GLN A 226 -71.60 -24.03 17.75
N LYS A 227 -72.48 -25.04 17.69
CA LYS A 227 -73.08 -25.64 16.50
C LYS A 227 -74.28 -24.80 16.05
N THR A 228 -74.69 -25.06 14.80
CA THR A 228 -75.99 -24.77 14.15
C THR A 228 -76.30 -23.30 13.88
N SER A 229 -76.21 -22.86 12.61
CA SER A 229 -77.24 -23.00 11.56
C SER A 229 -78.45 -22.12 11.83
N GLU A 230 -78.48 -20.93 11.22
CA GLU A 230 -79.61 -20.43 10.43
C GLU A 230 -79.26 -19.05 9.83
N THR A 231 -78.92 -19.05 8.55
CA THR A 231 -79.15 -17.93 7.61
C THR A 231 -79.00 -18.47 6.20
N GLN A 232 -79.96 -19.31 5.82
CA GLN A 232 -80.35 -19.41 4.42
C GLN A 232 -81.14 -18.16 4.07
N SER A 233 -80.57 -17.28 3.24
CA SER A 233 -81.32 -16.50 2.24
C SER A 233 -80.37 -15.62 1.40
N MET A 234 -79.42 -16.25 0.71
CA MET A 234 -78.86 -15.63 -0.51
C MET A 234 -78.20 -16.63 -1.48
N ILE A 235 -77.87 -17.85 -1.03
CA ILE A 235 -77.19 -18.87 -1.85
C ILE A 235 -78.18 -19.71 -2.70
N SER A 236 -79.47 -19.76 -2.35
CA SER A 236 -80.46 -20.53 -3.10
C SER A 236 -80.80 -19.95 -4.48
N LYS A 237 -80.42 -18.71 -4.78
CA LYS A 237 -80.51 -18.15 -6.14
C LYS A 237 -79.24 -18.37 -6.98
N LEU A 238 -78.14 -18.79 -6.36
CA LEU A 238 -76.90 -19.10 -7.07
C LEU A 238 -76.87 -20.55 -7.57
N PHE A 239 -77.55 -21.47 -6.89
CA PHE A 239 -77.52 -22.90 -7.20
C PHE A 239 -78.49 -23.36 -8.31
N ASP A 240 -79.52 -22.59 -8.64
CA ASP A 240 -80.40 -22.91 -9.77
C ASP A 240 -79.74 -22.66 -11.14
N PHE A 241 -78.58 -22.00 -11.17
CA PHE A 241 -77.79 -21.81 -12.40
C PHE A 241 -76.86 -23.01 -12.72
N PHE A 242 -76.59 -23.90 -11.76
CA PHE A 242 -75.64 -25.02 -11.89
C PHE A 242 -76.29 -26.33 -12.38
N ARG A 243 -77.54 -26.29 -12.86
CA ARG A 243 -78.33 -27.49 -13.21
C ARG A 243 -78.32 -27.88 -14.69
N THR A 244 -77.38 -27.35 -15.47
CA THR A 244 -77.10 -27.84 -16.82
C THR A 244 -75.70 -28.46 -16.86
N LYS A 245 -75.55 -29.61 -17.53
CA LYS A 245 -74.28 -30.35 -17.67
C LYS A 245 -73.11 -29.48 -18.19
N GLN A 246 -73.41 -28.31 -18.76
CA GLN A 246 -72.43 -27.37 -19.31
C GLN A 246 -71.75 -26.49 -18.25
N PHE A 247 -72.41 -26.13 -17.14
CA PHE A 247 -71.81 -25.26 -16.11
C PHE A 247 -70.77 -26.00 -15.26
N THR A 248 -71.00 -27.28 -14.97
CA THR A 248 -70.01 -28.14 -14.29
C THR A 248 -68.73 -28.27 -15.11
N ILE A 249 -68.85 -28.34 -16.44
CA ILE A 249 -67.69 -28.41 -17.35
C ILE A 249 -66.92 -27.08 -17.34
N VAL A 250 -67.61 -25.93 -17.41
CA VAL A 250 -66.94 -24.62 -17.37
C VAL A 250 -66.23 -24.38 -16.03
N ALA A 251 -66.87 -24.72 -14.91
CA ALA A 251 -66.26 -24.63 -13.59
C ALA A 251 -65.04 -25.56 -13.46
N ALA A 252 -65.13 -26.80 -13.98
CA ALA A 252 -64.00 -27.74 -14.00
C ALA A 252 -62.83 -27.24 -14.86
N VAL A 253 -63.10 -26.60 -16.00
CA VAL A 253 -62.07 -26.00 -16.87
C VAL A 253 -61.38 -24.81 -16.20
N ILE A 254 -62.12 -23.94 -15.52
CA ILE A 254 -61.53 -22.80 -14.78
C ILE A 254 -60.66 -23.31 -13.62
N ILE A 255 -61.13 -24.32 -12.88
CA ILE A 255 -60.34 -24.94 -11.80
C ILE A 255 -59.09 -25.60 -12.38
N LEU A 256 -59.19 -26.30 -13.52
CA LEU A 256 -58.03 -26.89 -14.20
C LEU A 256 -57.05 -25.82 -14.67
N ALA A 257 -57.54 -24.70 -15.23
CA ALA A 257 -56.71 -23.57 -15.63
C ALA A 257 -55.97 -22.95 -14.43
N LEU A 258 -56.64 -22.74 -13.30
CA LEU A 258 -56.01 -22.26 -12.07
C LEU A 258 -54.99 -23.25 -11.49
N LEU A 259 -55.27 -24.55 -11.57
CA LEU A 259 -54.35 -25.61 -11.15
C LEU A 259 -53.09 -25.64 -12.04
N THR A 260 -53.26 -25.61 -13.36
CA THR A 260 -52.14 -25.55 -14.31
C THR A 260 -51.31 -24.28 -14.11
N TRP A 261 -51.94 -23.13 -13.87
CA TRP A 261 -51.26 -21.88 -13.53
C TRP A 261 -50.46 -22.00 -12.23
N SER A 262 -51.06 -22.58 -11.18
CA SER A 262 -50.40 -22.77 -9.89
C SER A 262 -49.20 -23.71 -9.97
N VAL A 263 -49.30 -24.81 -10.72
CA VAL A 263 -48.21 -25.78 -10.89
C VAL A 263 -47.07 -25.16 -11.72
N VAL A 264 -47.38 -24.43 -12.80
CA VAL A 264 -46.36 -23.77 -13.64
C VAL A 264 -45.66 -22.63 -12.89
N PHE A 265 -46.40 -21.81 -12.13
CA PHE A 265 -45.80 -20.76 -11.30
C PHE A 265 -44.99 -21.35 -10.13
N GLY A 266 -45.48 -22.41 -9.50
CA GLY A 266 -44.75 -23.12 -8.44
C GLY A 266 -43.45 -23.73 -8.95
N TYR A 267 -43.45 -24.31 -10.16
CA TYR A 267 -42.25 -24.83 -10.80
C TYR A 267 -41.24 -23.73 -11.14
N LYS A 268 -41.69 -22.62 -11.75
CA LYS A 268 -40.83 -21.45 -12.04
C LYS A 268 -40.21 -20.85 -10.78
N ARG A 269 -40.99 -20.74 -9.70
CA ARG A 269 -40.50 -20.22 -8.40
C ARG A 269 -39.44 -21.13 -7.79
N ARG A 270 -39.64 -22.45 -7.83
CA ARG A 270 -38.65 -23.42 -7.32
C ARG A 270 -37.35 -23.42 -8.13
N GLU A 271 -37.43 -23.27 -9.45
CA GLU A 271 -36.24 -23.12 -10.29
C GLU A 271 -35.49 -21.82 -9.99
N ALA A 272 -36.20 -20.70 -9.83
CA ALA A 272 -35.58 -19.43 -9.44
C ALA A 272 -34.91 -19.51 -8.04
N GLU A 273 -35.56 -20.14 -7.06
CA GLU A 273 -35.00 -20.35 -5.72
C GLU A 273 -33.75 -21.25 -5.75
N LYS A 274 -33.69 -22.28 -6.60
CA LYS A 274 -32.49 -23.11 -6.78
C LYS A 274 -31.34 -22.32 -7.39
N VAL A 275 -31.63 -21.54 -8.43
CA VAL A 275 -30.64 -20.69 -9.10
C VAL A 275 -30.06 -19.66 -8.14
N GLN A 276 -30.91 -19.00 -7.35
CA GLN A 276 -30.46 -18.04 -6.34
C GLN A 276 -29.55 -18.70 -5.30
N LYS A 277 -29.93 -19.86 -4.77
CA LYS A 277 -29.10 -20.61 -3.82
C LYS A 277 -27.76 -21.01 -4.41
N ARG A 278 -27.71 -21.37 -5.70
CA ARG A 278 -26.46 -21.70 -6.39
C ARG A 278 -25.56 -20.49 -6.51
N ILE A 279 -26.09 -19.33 -6.89
CA ILE A 279 -25.34 -18.07 -6.95
C ILE A 279 -24.80 -17.71 -5.56
N GLU A 280 -25.62 -17.80 -4.52
CA GLU A 280 -25.23 -17.51 -3.13
C GLU A 280 -24.11 -18.44 -2.65
N THR A 281 -24.23 -19.75 -2.93
CA THR A 281 -23.21 -20.75 -2.54
C THR A 281 -21.88 -20.48 -3.23
N VAL A 282 -21.89 -20.25 -4.54
CA VAL A 282 -20.65 -19.98 -5.30
C VAL A 282 -20.07 -18.61 -4.94
N SER A 283 -20.91 -17.61 -4.66
CA SER A 283 -20.45 -16.30 -4.16
C SER A 283 -19.73 -16.43 -2.83
N LEU A 284 -20.23 -17.25 -1.89
CA LEU A 284 -19.55 -17.51 -0.61
C LEU A 284 -18.20 -18.19 -0.79
N GLU A 285 -18.12 -19.16 -1.72
CA GLU A 285 -16.86 -19.84 -2.05
C GLU A 285 -15.84 -18.87 -2.68
N ILE A 286 -16.30 -18.00 -3.58
CA ILE A 286 -15.49 -16.93 -4.16
C ILE A 286 -15.04 -15.97 -3.07
N ASP A 287 -15.94 -15.46 -2.22
CA ASP A 287 -15.60 -14.53 -1.14
C ASP A 287 -14.54 -15.14 -0.20
N LYS A 288 -14.63 -16.45 0.09
CA LYS A 288 -13.60 -17.18 0.85
C LYS A 288 -12.25 -17.21 0.12
N LYS A 289 -12.21 -17.61 -1.15
CA LYS A 289 -10.97 -17.60 -1.96
C LYS A 289 -10.36 -16.21 -2.08
N LEU A 290 -11.18 -15.17 -2.23
CA LEU A 290 -10.69 -13.79 -2.27
C LEU A 290 -10.15 -13.31 -0.91
N SER A 291 -10.68 -13.81 0.20
CA SER A 291 -10.13 -13.54 1.54
C SER A 291 -8.78 -14.24 1.73
N GLU A 292 -8.70 -15.53 1.42
CA GLU A 292 -7.46 -16.31 1.47
C GLU A 292 -6.39 -15.69 0.55
N ALA A 293 -6.76 -15.27 -0.66
CA ALA A 293 -5.84 -14.61 -1.59
C ALA A 293 -5.26 -13.31 -1.01
N LYS A 294 -6.04 -12.54 -0.24
CA LYS A 294 -5.55 -11.30 0.40
C LYS A 294 -4.62 -11.58 1.56
N GLU A 295 -4.90 -12.62 2.35
CA GLU A 295 -4.06 -13.05 3.47
C GLU A 295 -2.71 -13.58 2.96
N GLU A 296 -2.75 -14.40 1.92
CA GLU A 296 -1.55 -14.96 1.29
C GLU A 296 -0.74 -13.91 0.52
N ALA A 297 -1.34 -12.82 0.03
CA ALA A 297 -0.67 -11.89 -0.89
C ALA A 297 0.55 -11.21 -0.28
N PHE A 298 0.59 -11.12 1.05
CA PHE A 298 1.73 -10.59 1.78
C PHE A 298 2.91 -11.58 1.87
N LEU A 299 2.61 -12.88 1.94
CA LEU A 299 3.60 -13.94 2.16
C LEU A 299 4.00 -14.65 0.85
N ASN A 300 3.07 -14.78 -0.09
CA ASN A 300 3.21 -15.51 -1.34
C ASN A 300 2.24 -14.99 -2.42
N MET A 301 2.74 -14.09 -3.26
CA MET A 301 1.96 -13.51 -4.37
C MET A 301 1.47 -14.56 -5.37
N ASP A 302 2.28 -15.56 -5.70
CA ASP A 302 1.93 -16.60 -6.67
C ASP A 302 0.72 -17.41 -6.20
N GLN A 303 0.71 -17.78 -4.91
CA GLN A 303 -0.41 -18.51 -4.31
C GLN A 303 -1.69 -17.67 -4.32
N SER A 304 -1.58 -16.35 -4.08
CA SER A 304 -2.72 -15.44 -4.19
C SER A 304 -3.26 -15.34 -5.61
N LEU A 305 -2.40 -15.29 -6.62
CA LEU A 305 -2.82 -15.25 -8.02
C LEU A 305 -3.53 -16.56 -8.42
N ILE A 306 -3.08 -17.71 -7.92
CA ILE A 306 -3.77 -19.00 -8.11
C ILE A 306 -5.19 -18.95 -7.51
N LEU A 307 -5.35 -18.43 -6.30
CA LEU A 307 -6.66 -18.30 -5.64
C LEU A 307 -7.60 -17.34 -6.40
N ILE A 308 -7.07 -16.26 -6.98
CA ILE A 308 -7.82 -15.36 -7.88
C ILE A 308 -8.22 -16.08 -9.17
N ALA A 309 -7.33 -16.84 -9.79
CA ALA A 309 -7.62 -17.61 -11.00
C ALA A 309 -8.70 -18.67 -10.77
N ASP A 310 -8.68 -19.34 -9.61
CA ASP A 310 -9.73 -20.25 -9.19
C ASP A 310 -11.08 -19.54 -9.06
N ALA A 311 -11.12 -18.36 -8.42
CA ALA A 311 -12.34 -17.57 -8.29
C ALA A 311 -12.91 -17.15 -9.66
N LYS A 312 -12.06 -16.77 -10.61
CA LYS A 312 -12.44 -16.50 -12.01
C LYS A 312 -13.03 -17.73 -12.70
N THR A 313 -12.46 -18.90 -12.44
CA THR A 313 -12.96 -20.17 -12.97
C THR A 313 -14.35 -20.50 -12.42
N LEU A 314 -14.56 -20.31 -11.12
CA LEU A 314 -15.85 -20.51 -10.45
C LEU A 314 -16.95 -19.61 -11.01
N VAL A 315 -16.68 -18.31 -11.19
CA VAL A 315 -17.69 -17.38 -11.76
C VAL A 315 -17.99 -17.70 -13.23
N THR A 316 -16.97 -18.12 -13.99
CA THR A 316 -17.14 -18.56 -15.38
C THR A 316 -18.04 -19.80 -15.47
N GLN A 317 -17.86 -20.76 -14.56
CA GLN A 317 -18.70 -21.94 -14.49
C GLN A 317 -20.13 -21.59 -14.05
N LEU A 318 -20.29 -20.73 -13.04
CA LEU A 318 -21.59 -20.24 -12.59
C LEU A 318 -22.36 -19.59 -13.75
N LYS A 319 -21.71 -18.74 -14.54
CA LYS A 319 -22.31 -18.08 -15.72
C LYS A 319 -22.88 -19.04 -16.74
N LYS A 320 -22.22 -20.19 -16.96
CA LYS A 320 -22.71 -21.27 -17.82
C LYS A 320 -23.92 -21.99 -17.23
N GLU A 321 -23.97 -22.14 -15.90
CA GLU A 321 -25.03 -22.86 -15.19
C GLU A 321 -26.34 -22.06 -15.07
N VAL A 322 -26.28 -20.75 -14.80
CA VAL A 322 -27.49 -19.94 -14.50
C VAL A 322 -28.05 -19.14 -15.68
N GLY A 323 -27.28 -18.97 -16.77
CA GLY A 323 -27.71 -18.25 -17.98
C GLY A 323 -27.95 -16.74 -17.78
N GLY A 324 -28.36 -16.04 -18.84
CA GLY A 324 -28.42 -14.57 -18.88
C GLY A 324 -29.48 -13.88 -18.01
N LYS A 325 -30.36 -14.62 -17.32
CA LYS A 325 -31.40 -14.00 -16.46
C LYS A 325 -30.85 -13.36 -15.18
N ASN A 326 -29.67 -13.76 -14.73
CA ASN A 326 -29.03 -13.29 -13.49
C ASN A 326 -27.73 -12.54 -13.77
N GLU A 327 -27.60 -11.96 -14.96
CA GLU A 327 -26.38 -11.29 -15.42
C GLU A 327 -25.92 -10.18 -14.46
N GLY A 328 -26.86 -9.45 -13.85
CA GLY A 328 -26.53 -8.40 -12.87
C GLY A 328 -25.87 -8.91 -11.58
N GLU A 329 -26.17 -10.13 -11.11
CA GLU A 329 -25.49 -10.70 -9.94
C GLU A 329 -24.11 -11.23 -10.30
N ILE A 330 -23.97 -11.82 -11.50
CA ILE A 330 -22.69 -12.30 -12.01
C ILE A 330 -21.72 -11.13 -12.21
N VAL A 331 -22.16 -10.03 -12.81
CA VAL A 331 -21.32 -8.84 -13.02
C VAL A 331 -20.81 -8.28 -11.68
N LYS A 332 -21.60 -8.34 -10.61
CA LYS A 332 -21.13 -7.95 -9.27
C LYS A 332 -20.04 -8.88 -8.74
N ILE A 333 -20.18 -10.18 -8.96
CA ILE A 333 -19.15 -11.17 -8.57
C ILE A 333 -17.88 -10.97 -9.40
N GLU A 334 -17.99 -10.78 -10.72
CA GLU A 334 -16.88 -10.47 -11.62
C GLU A 334 -16.15 -9.20 -11.16
N SER A 335 -16.89 -8.13 -10.82
CA SER A 335 -16.33 -6.88 -10.29
C SER A 335 -15.60 -7.09 -8.96
N LYS A 336 -16.17 -7.86 -8.02
CA LYS A 336 -15.50 -8.17 -6.74
C LYS A 336 -14.16 -8.88 -6.95
N ILE A 337 -14.11 -9.83 -7.88
CA ILE A 337 -12.88 -10.57 -8.20
C ILE A 337 -11.85 -9.61 -8.79
N GLN A 338 -12.26 -8.75 -9.72
CA GLN A 338 -11.39 -7.77 -10.35
C GLN A 338 -10.86 -6.73 -9.34
N ASP A 339 -11.69 -6.25 -8.43
CA ASP A 339 -11.28 -5.33 -7.36
C ASP A 339 -10.29 -5.98 -6.39
N ALA A 340 -10.52 -7.25 -6.04
CA ALA A 340 -9.59 -8.00 -5.19
C ALA A 340 -8.25 -8.22 -5.88
N GLU A 341 -8.27 -8.60 -7.17
CA GLU A 341 -7.08 -8.74 -8.00
C GLU A 341 -6.31 -7.42 -8.05
N ASN A 342 -6.94 -6.32 -8.48
CA ASN A 342 -6.29 -5.01 -8.58
C ASN A 342 -5.63 -4.57 -7.25
N LYS A 343 -6.28 -4.83 -6.11
CA LYS A 343 -5.72 -4.54 -4.78
C LYS A 343 -4.52 -5.42 -4.44
N ILE A 344 -4.58 -6.71 -4.76
CA ILE A 344 -3.49 -7.66 -4.51
C ILE A 344 -2.29 -7.35 -5.40
N VAL A 345 -2.49 -7.18 -6.70
CA VAL A 345 -1.40 -6.89 -7.65
C VAL A 345 -0.98 -5.41 -7.62
N LYS A 346 -1.57 -4.60 -6.71
CA LYS A 346 -1.36 -3.15 -6.60
C LYS A 346 -1.46 -2.41 -7.93
N LYS A 347 -2.38 -2.85 -8.79
CA LYS A 347 -2.59 -2.25 -10.10
C LYS A 347 -3.37 -0.95 -9.93
N GLU A 348 -2.67 0.17 -9.95
CA GLU A 348 -3.28 1.50 -10.03
C GLU A 348 -3.56 1.83 -11.51
N SER A 349 -4.82 1.95 -11.89
CA SER A 349 -5.22 2.54 -13.16
C SER A 349 -5.60 3.99 -12.88
N LYS A 350 -4.76 4.94 -13.33
CA LYS A 350 -5.09 6.36 -13.33
C LYS A 350 -5.45 6.78 -14.75
N ASP A 351 -6.42 7.68 -14.88
CA ASP A 351 -6.59 8.39 -16.13
C ASP A 351 -5.36 9.28 -16.32
N PHE A 352 -4.64 9.11 -17.43
CA PHE A 352 -3.47 9.90 -17.75
C PHE A 352 -3.86 11.01 -18.73
N GLU A 353 -3.41 12.22 -18.47
CA GLU A 353 -3.51 13.32 -19.44
C GLU A 353 -2.29 13.31 -20.35
N GLU A 354 -2.46 13.70 -21.61
CA GLU A 354 -1.34 13.86 -22.53
C GLU A 354 -0.39 14.93 -21.98
N PHE A 355 0.86 14.51 -21.73
CA PHE A 355 1.84 15.40 -21.13
C PHE A 355 2.61 16.22 -22.19
N TYR A 356 3.08 15.55 -23.23
CA TYR A 356 3.82 16.12 -24.35
C TYR A 356 3.63 15.27 -25.62
N ASP A 357 3.38 15.92 -26.75
CA ASP A 357 3.24 15.27 -28.06
C ASP A 357 4.53 15.43 -28.88
N LEU A 358 5.27 14.33 -29.08
CA LEU A 358 6.51 14.32 -29.88
C LEU A 358 6.26 14.66 -31.36
N THR A 359 5.03 14.51 -31.85
CA THR A 359 4.70 14.81 -33.25
C THR A 359 4.76 16.30 -33.57
N LEU A 360 4.74 17.17 -32.55
CA LEU A 360 5.02 18.59 -32.66
C LEU A 360 6.43 18.88 -33.18
N GLU A 361 7.36 17.96 -32.93
CA GLU A 361 8.77 18.11 -33.24
C GLU A 361 9.17 17.36 -34.52
N ASN A 362 8.55 16.21 -34.78
CA ASN A 362 8.61 15.49 -36.04
C ASN A 362 7.33 14.65 -36.17
N LYS A 363 6.58 14.81 -37.26
CA LYS A 363 5.30 14.12 -37.48
C LYS A 363 5.39 12.60 -37.41
N ASP A 364 6.57 12.05 -37.68
CA ASP A 364 6.83 10.61 -37.70
C ASP A 364 7.57 10.14 -36.43
N ALA A 365 7.63 10.96 -35.37
CA ALA A 365 8.29 10.63 -34.11
C ALA A 365 7.55 9.51 -33.36
N GLN A 366 8.31 8.53 -32.85
CA GLN A 366 7.81 7.40 -32.08
C GLN A 366 8.78 7.04 -30.96
N GLY A 367 8.34 7.20 -29.71
CA GLY A 367 9.07 6.70 -28.55
C GLY A 367 8.97 5.19 -28.43
N MET A 368 10.11 4.51 -28.31
CA MET A 368 10.22 3.06 -28.14
C MET A 368 10.64 2.67 -26.74
N GLU A 369 11.58 3.42 -26.16
CA GLU A 369 12.12 3.19 -24.83
C GLU A 369 12.21 4.53 -24.09
N ILE A 370 12.07 4.49 -22.76
CA ILE A 370 12.18 5.70 -21.93
C ILE A 370 13.11 5.45 -20.75
N ALA A 371 13.89 6.47 -20.40
CA ALA A 371 14.65 6.48 -19.16
C ALA A 371 14.50 7.84 -18.49
N LYS A 372 14.41 7.85 -17.16
CA LYS A 372 14.19 9.07 -16.38
C LYS A 372 15.28 9.24 -15.34
N GLU A 373 15.83 10.45 -15.26
CA GLU A 373 16.70 10.89 -14.18
C GLU A 373 16.25 12.27 -13.69
N GLY A 374 15.82 12.37 -12.43
CA GLY A 374 15.26 13.61 -11.89
C GLY A 374 14.10 14.12 -12.75
N GLU A 375 14.24 15.33 -13.29
CA GLU A 375 13.25 15.98 -14.15
C GLU A 375 13.47 15.72 -15.65
N LEU A 376 14.49 14.96 -16.03
CA LEU A 376 14.81 14.66 -17.42
C LEU A 376 14.31 13.29 -17.81
N VAL A 377 13.64 13.20 -18.96
CA VAL A 377 13.17 11.95 -19.57
C VAL A 377 13.80 11.81 -20.95
N ALA A 378 14.68 10.82 -21.11
CA ALA A 378 15.13 10.39 -22.43
C ALA A 378 14.08 9.49 -23.06
N ILE A 379 13.85 9.70 -24.35
CA ILE A 379 12.89 8.94 -25.15
C ILE A 379 13.61 8.53 -26.43
N LEU A 380 13.76 7.22 -26.62
CA LEU A 380 14.44 6.64 -27.76
C LEU A 380 13.51 6.52 -28.97
N ASP A 381 13.92 7.07 -30.11
CA ASP A 381 13.28 6.89 -31.40
C ASP A 381 14.30 6.37 -32.43
N VAL A 382 14.37 5.04 -32.56
CA VAL A 382 15.31 4.38 -33.48
C VAL A 382 14.94 4.60 -34.94
N LYS A 383 13.67 4.85 -35.26
CA LYS A 383 13.23 5.06 -36.66
C LYS A 383 13.73 6.39 -37.20
N GLN A 384 13.81 7.40 -36.32
CA GLN A 384 14.33 8.72 -36.64
C GLN A 384 15.81 8.90 -36.23
N ASN A 385 16.49 7.85 -35.77
CA ASN A 385 17.88 7.91 -35.27
C ASN A 385 18.08 8.99 -34.20
N THR A 386 17.07 9.19 -33.35
CA THR A 386 16.97 10.34 -32.44
C THR A 386 16.67 9.88 -31.02
N ILE A 387 17.30 10.53 -30.05
CA ILE A 387 16.92 10.48 -28.65
C ILE A 387 16.42 11.86 -28.27
N TYR A 388 15.18 11.94 -27.79
CA TYR A 388 14.59 13.17 -27.27
C TYR A 388 14.83 13.22 -25.77
N VAL A 389 15.31 14.33 -25.24
CA VAL A 389 15.40 14.58 -23.80
C VAL A 389 14.40 15.66 -23.44
N LEU A 390 13.33 15.25 -22.77
CA LEU A 390 12.27 16.10 -22.26
C LEU A 390 12.57 16.49 -20.82
N ASP A 391 12.66 17.80 -20.57
CA ASP A 391 12.61 18.33 -19.22
C ASP A 391 11.14 18.49 -18.82
N VAL A 392 10.69 17.74 -17.82
CA VAL A 392 9.28 17.68 -17.43
C VAL A 392 8.82 18.96 -16.71
N THR A 393 9.72 19.66 -16.03
CA THR A 393 9.38 20.91 -15.33
C THR A 393 9.12 22.04 -16.33
N SER A 394 10.02 22.22 -17.28
CA SER A 394 9.97 23.30 -18.28
C SER A 394 9.21 22.94 -19.55
N LYS A 395 8.91 21.65 -19.76
CA LYS A 395 8.38 21.08 -21.01
C LYS A 395 9.25 21.38 -22.23
N SER A 396 10.55 21.57 -22.03
CA SER A 396 11.50 21.82 -23.12
C SER A 396 12.06 20.50 -23.63
N LEU A 397 12.28 20.42 -24.96
CA LEU A 397 12.77 19.21 -25.61
C LEU A 397 14.13 19.48 -26.29
N THR A 398 15.11 18.63 -25.97
CA THR A 398 16.42 18.63 -26.65
C THR A 398 16.55 17.37 -27.50
N LYS A 399 17.10 17.50 -28.71
CA LYS A 399 17.26 16.37 -29.66
C LYS A 399 18.72 15.96 -29.76
N TYR A 400 18.97 14.66 -29.63
CA TYR A 400 20.27 14.03 -29.85
C TYR A 400 20.14 13.10 -31.05
N VAL A 401 20.87 13.37 -32.13
CA VAL A 401 20.71 12.69 -33.42
C VAL A 401 22.02 12.03 -33.83
N ASN A 402 22.02 10.71 -33.99
CA ASN A 402 23.18 9.99 -34.49
C ASN A 402 22.75 8.69 -35.19
N LYS A 403 23.42 8.34 -36.30
CA LYS A 403 23.10 7.13 -37.09
C LYS A 403 23.16 5.83 -36.26
N ASP A 404 23.99 5.77 -35.22
CA ASP A 404 24.18 4.55 -34.42
C ASP A 404 22.94 4.26 -33.55
N VAL A 405 22.11 5.28 -33.28
CA VAL A 405 20.81 5.18 -32.58
C VAL A 405 19.82 4.29 -33.35
N ALA A 406 19.99 4.12 -34.67
CA ALA A 406 19.15 3.24 -35.49
C ALA A 406 19.08 1.79 -34.99
N SER A 407 20.12 1.37 -34.26
CA SER A 407 20.28 0.02 -33.72
C SER A 407 20.17 -0.04 -32.20
N ALA A 408 19.81 1.08 -31.55
CA ALA A 408 19.69 1.17 -30.11
C ALA A 408 18.55 0.30 -29.57
N VAL A 409 18.79 -0.33 -28.43
CA VAL A 409 17.82 -1.17 -27.70
C VAL A 409 17.48 -0.58 -26.34
N ALA A 410 18.37 0.22 -25.77
CA ALA A 410 18.18 0.87 -24.47
C ALA A 410 18.76 2.28 -24.48
N VAL A 411 18.21 3.14 -23.64
CA VAL A 411 18.62 4.53 -23.46
C VAL A 411 18.76 4.84 -21.98
N GLY A 412 19.64 5.77 -21.62
CA GLY A 412 19.78 6.22 -20.24
C GLY A 412 20.26 7.65 -20.12
N ILE A 413 19.99 8.28 -18.98
CA ILE A 413 20.53 9.58 -18.61
C ILE A 413 21.22 9.45 -17.26
N TYR A 414 22.42 10.02 -17.15
CA TYR A 414 23.06 10.21 -15.84
C TYR A 414 23.80 11.53 -15.78
N SER A 415 23.55 12.34 -14.75
CA SER A 415 24.14 13.67 -14.58
C SER A 415 24.05 14.54 -15.85
N SER A 416 22.90 14.51 -16.54
CA SER A 416 22.62 15.19 -17.82
C SER A 416 23.34 14.65 -19.07
N ASP A 417 24.19 13.64 -18.92
CA ASP A 417 24.77 12.93 -20.05
C ASP A 417 23.80 11.88 -20.59
N VAL A 418 23.72 11.75 -21.92
CA VAL A 418 22.83 10.80 -22.60
C VAL A 418 23.61 9.61 -23.11
N PHE A 419 23.13 8.42 -22.75
CA PHE A 419 23.72 7.13 -23.05
C PHE A 419 22.75 6.28 -23.86
N PHE A 420 23.28 5.37 -24.68
CA PHE A 420 22.48 4.33 -25.31
C PHE A 420 23.30 3.07 -25.57
N ALA A 421 22.61 1.93 -25.55
CA ALA A 421 23.15 0.64 -25.90
C ALA A 421 22.57 0.18 -27.24
N THR A 422 23.38 -0.46 -28.08
CA THR A 422 22.96 -1.02 -29.37
C THR A 422 22.78 -2.53 -29.30
N SER A 423 21.92 -3.04 -30.16
CA SER A 423 21.70 -4.49 -30.39
C SER A 423 22.96 -5.24 -30.83
N ASP A 424 23.98 -4.53 -31.29
CA ASP A 424 25.26 -5.11 -31.68
C ASP A 424 26.35 -4.95 -30.60
N ASN A 425 25.92 -4.70 -29.37
CA ASN A 425 26.69 -4.71 -28.12
C ASN A 425 27.65 -3.53 -27.94
N GLY A 426 27.36 -2.40 -28.58
CA GLY A 426 28.07 -1.14 -28.36
C GLY A 426 27.41 -0.28 -27.29
N LEU A 427 28.22 0.33 -26.43
CA LEU A 427 27.77 1.34 -25.46
C LEU A 427 28.31 2.72 -25.86
N TYR A 428 27.42 3.70 -25.93
CA TYR A 428 27.73 5.02 -26.46
C TYR A 428 27.26 6.12 -25.51
N LYS A 429 28.01 7.22 -25.46
CA LYS A 429 27.65 8.46 -24.77
C LYS A 429 27.67 9.61 -25.77
N PHE A 430 26.62 10.41 -25.79
CA PHE A 430 26.64 11.67 -26.53
C PHE A 430 27.62 12.67 -25.89
N THR A 431 28.48 13.26 -26.71
CA THR A 431 29.36 14.38 -26.32
C THR A 431 28.81 15.74 -26.77
N SER A 432 27.87 15.71 -27.72
CA SER A 432 27.04 16.83 -28.13
C SER A 432 25.74 16.29 -28.72
N GLN A 433 24.81 17.14 -29.15
CA GLN A 433 23.56 16.71 -29.80
C GLN A 433 23.73 15.88 -31.09
N SER A 434 24.95 15.75 -31.64
CA SER A 434 25.18 14.96 -32.86
C SER A 434 26.42 14.05 -32.85
N LYS A 435 27.26 14.16 -31.81
CA LYS A 435 28.49 13.38 -31.69
C LYS A 435 28.38 12.40 -30.54
N VAL A 436 28.87 11.19 -30.77
CA VAL A 436 28.93 10.12 -29.78
C VAL A 436 30.36 9.68 -29.57
N ASN A 437 30.71 9.34 -28.33
CA ASN A 437 31.89 8.58 -27.99
C ASN A 437 31.48 7.14 -27.70
N THR A 438 32.24 6.19 -28.21
CA THR A 438 32.12 4.79 -27.79
C THR A 438 32.73 4.65 -26.39
N ILE A 439 31.91 4.23 -25.44
CA ILE A 439 32.30 4.01 -24.05
C ILE A 439 32.92 2.62 -23.91
N VAL A 440 32.25 1.64 -24.50
CA VAL A 440 32.68 0.25 -24.51
C VAL A 440 32.65 -0.22 -25.95
N GLN A 441 33.78 -0.71 -26.43
CA GLN A 441 33.88 -1.30 -27.74
C GLN A 441 33.08 -2.61 -27.78
N LYS A 442 32.64 -2.97 -28.98
CA LYS A 442 31.97 -4.24 -29.21
C LYS A 442 32.79 -5.41 -28.64
N ASP A 443 32.13 -6.22 -27.83
CA ASP A 443 32.71 -7.35 -27.11
C ASP A 443 31.98 -8.63 -27.54
N SER A 444 32.73 -9.67 -27.91
CA SER A 444 32.16 -10.93 -28.39
C SER A 444 31.47 -11.76 -27.31
N ASP A 445 31.78 -11.51 -26.04
CA ASP A 445 31.17 -12.23 -24.93
C ASP A 445 29.80 -11.63 -24.55
N VAL A 446 29.58 -10.37 -24.92
CA VAL A 446 28.25 -9.77 -24.91
C VAL A 446 27.52 -10.28 -26.15
N LYS A 447 26.33 -10.83 -25.97
CA LYS A 447 25.57 -11.53 -27.00
C LYS A 447 24.32 -10.78 -27.39
N ASN A 448 23.38 -10.58 -26.47
CA ASN A 448 22.11 -9.93 -26.75
C ASN A 448 21.68 -8.99 -25.61
N ILE A 449 21.99 -7.71 -25.76
CA ILE A 449 21.53 -6.68 -24.83
C ILE A 449 20.03 -6.48 -25.00
N VAL A 450 19.29 -6.61 -23.90
CA VAL A 450 17.85 -6.30 -23.84
C VAL A 450 17.56 -5.03 -23.08
N ASP A 451 18.43 -4.64 -22.15
CA ASP A 451 18.23 -3.42 -21.36
C ASP A 451 19.54 -2.87 -20.80
N MET A 452 19.52 -1.59 -20.42
CA MET A 452 20.63 -0.87 -19.79
C MET A 452 20.11 0.08 -18.71
N GLU A 453 20.71 0.02 -17.53
CA GLU A 453 20.42 0.95 -16.43
C GLU A 453 21.68 1.68 -15.96
N LEU A 454 21.51 2.91 -15.51
CA LEU A 454 22.57 3.70 -14.90
C LEU A 454 22.29 3.88 -13.41
N TYR A 455 23.24 3.46 -12.56
CA TYR A 455 23.10 3.55 -11.12
C TYR A 455 24.42 3.90 -10.44
N ASN A 456 24.41 5.00 -9.66
CA ASN A 456 25.59 5.61 -9.06
C ASN A 456 26.72 5.85 -10.09
N GLY A 457 26.34 6.33 -11.28
CA GLY A 457 27.24 6.62 -12.40
C GLY A 457 27.79 5.41 -13.14
N ASN A 458 27.55 4.19 -12.64
CA ASN A 458 27.94 2.95 -13.30
C ASN A 458 26.88 2.53 -14.32
N ILE A 459 27.31 1.82 -15.36
CA ILE A 459 26.40 1.27 -16.38
C ILE A 459 26.22 -0.22 -16.09
N TYR A 460 24.97 -0.67 -16.11
CA TYR A 460 24.58 -2.07 -16.01
C TYR A 460 23.89 -2.47 -17.30
N VAL A 461 24.28 -3.60 -17.86
CA VAL A 461 23.75 -4.10 -19.13
C VAL A 461 23.18 -5.49 -18.88
N LEU A 462 21.90 -5.66 -19.18
CA LEU A 462 21.22 -6.95 -19.11
C LEU A 462 21.39 -7.68 -20.45
N ASP A 463 22.06 -8.84 -20.41
CA ASP A 463 22.32 -9.67 -21.58
C ASP A 463 21.64 -11.02 -21.46
N GLU A 464 20.47 -11.16 -22.12
CA GLU A 464 19.71 -12.41 -22.10
C GLU A 464 20.44 -13.56 -22.80
N GLY A 465 21.28 -13.25 -23.81
CA GLY A 465 21.98 -14.28 -24.58
C GLY A 465 23.17 -14.87 -23.83
N ALA A 466 23.73 -14.10 -22.91
CA ALA A 466 24.84 -14.51 -22.06
C ALA A 466 24.39 -15.01 -20.68
N ASP A 467 23.10 -14.90 -20.35
CA ASP A 467 22.57 -15.16 -18.99
C ASP A 467 23.32 -14.32 -17.92
N GLU A 468 23.68 -13.08 -18.26
CA GLU A 468 24.55 -12.24 -17.43
C GLU A 468 24.07 -10.80 -17.32
N ILE A 469 24.48 -10.13 -16.25
CA ILE A 469 24.38 -8.68 -16.13
C ILE A 469 25.79 -8.11 -16.05
N TYR A 470 26.20 -7.35 -17.05
CA TYR A 470 27.52 -6.75 -17.09
C TYR A 470 27.52 -5.38 -16.42
N LYS A 471 28.47 -5.18 -15.51
CA LYS A 471 28.71 -3.92 -14.81
C LYS A 471 29.96 -3.23 -15.33
N TYR A 472 29.82 -1.95 -15.65
CA TYR A 472 30.91 -1.06 -16.07
C TYR A 472 31.04 0.07 -15.04
N LEU A 473 32.16 0.10 -14.33
CA LEU A 473 32.40 1.07 -13.26
C LEU A 473 32.83 2.41 -13.83
N VAL A 474 32.29 3.51 -13.32
CA VAL A 474 32.80 4.85 -13.64
C VAL A 474 34.21 5.05 -13.05
N THR A 475 35.09 5.69 -13.82
CA THR A 475 36.48 5.98 -13.46
C THR A 475 36.86 7.39 -13.96
N GLU A 476 38.00 7.92 -13.52
CA GLU A 476 38.49 9.23 -13.99
C GLU A 476 38.66 9.31 -15.53
N GLY A 477 38.93 8.17 -16.19
CA GLY A 477 39.15 8.08 -17.63
C GLY A 477 37.94 7.65 -18.45
N GLY A 478 36.76 7.51 -17.86
CA GLY A 478 35.58 6.94 -18.51
C GLY A 478 35.04 5.75 -17.73
N TYR A 479 34.96 4.57 -18.35
CA TYR A 479 34.39 3.38 -17.73
C TYR A 479 35.40 2.22 -17.71
N SER A 480 35.28 1.35 -16.71
CA SER A 480 36.08 0.13 -16.60
C SER A 480 35.74 -0.88 -17.69
N ASP A 481 36.56 -1.91 -17.81
CA ASP A 481 36.18 -3.14 -18.51
C ASP A 481 34.95 -3.79 -17.88
N LYS A 482 34.27 -4.66 -18.64
CA LYS A 482 33.08 -5.39 -18.19
C LYS A 482 33.41 -6.25 -16.97
N LYS A 483 32.52 -6.25 -15.99
CA LYS A 483 32.54 -7.16 -14.84
C LYS A 483 31.22 -7.91 -14.76
N SER A 484 31.28 -9.21 -14.49
CA SER A 484 30.10 -9.98 -14.12
C SER A 484 29.47 -9.39 -12.87
N TYR A 485 28.15 -9.22 -12.89
CA TYR A 485 27.40 -8.88 -11.69
C TYR A 485 27.20 -10.11 -10.81
N PHE A 486 26.96 -11.27 -11.42
CA PHE A 486 26.83 -12.52 -10.71
C PHE A 486 28.21 -13.00 -10.19
N GLY A 487 28.21 -13.51 -8.97
CA GLY A 487 29.42 -14.08 -8.36
C GLY A 487 29.77 -15.43 -8.98
N ASP A 488 31.05 -15.83 -8.85
CA ASP A 488 31.53 -17.11 -9.37
C ASP A 488 30.66 -18.29 -8.89
N GLY A 489 30.15 -19.07 -9.85
CA GLY A 489 29.30 -20.24 -9.58
C GLY A 489 27.81 -19.96 -9.39
N GLN A 490 27.37 -18.71 -9.52
CA GLN A 490 25.96 -18.39 -9.67
C GLN A 490 25.54 -18.60 -11.12
N THR A 491 24.41 -19.27 -11.34
CA THR A 491 23.83 -19.45 -12.68
C THR A 491 22.38 -19.06 -12.60
N ILE A 492 22.03 -17.95 -13.26
CA ILE A 492 20.66 -17.46 -13.39
C ILE A 492 20.28 -17.63 -14.84
N ARG A 493 19.03 -18.02 -15.10
CA ARG A 493 18.50 -18.12 -16.46
C ARG A 493 17.74 -16.82 -16.77
N LEU A 494 18.13 -16.13 -17.84
CA LEU A 494 17.59 -14.82 -18.25
C LEU A 494 16.97 -14.86 -19.65
N ASP A 495 16.68 -16.06 -20.16
CA ASP A 495 16.16 -16.33 -21.50
C ASP A 495 14.82 -15.64 -21.84
N ASP A 496 14.07 -15.22 -20.83
CA ASP A 496 12.79 -14.51 -20.97
C ASP A 496 12.84 -13.06 -20.44
N ALA A 497 14.03 -12.54 -20.17
CA ALA A 497 14.19 -11.22 -19.58
C ALA A 497 13.71 -10.11 -20.53
N THR A 498 12.98 -9.14 -20.00
CA THR A 498 12.39 -8.02 -20.78
C THR A 498 12.91 -6.65 -20.40
N GLY A 499 13.58 -6.55 -19.26
CA GLY A 499 14.02 -5.28 -18.72
C GLY A 499 14.57 -5.45 -17.32
N MET A 500 15.28 -4.44 -16.87
CA MET A 500 15.98 -4.37 -15.61
C MET A 500 15.65 -3.03 -14.94
N THR A 501 15.60 -3.01 -13.62
CA THR A 501 15.65 -1.74 -12.88
C THR A 501 16.48 -1.92 -11.62
N ILE A 502 17.01 -0.80 -11.10
CA ILE A 502 17.94 -0.81 -9.98
C ILE A 502 17.44 0.16 -8.91
N ASP A 503 17.08 -0.40 -7.76
CA ASP A 503 16.79 0.36 -6.53
C ASP A 503 17.47 -0.36 -5.36
N SER A 504 18.78 -0.15 -5.25
CA SER A 504 19.71 -0.86 -4.32
C SER A 504 19.89 -2.36 -4.57
N ALA A 505 18.88 -3.02 -5.14
CA ALA A 505 18.93 -4.36 -5.71
C ALA A 505 18.63 -4.29 -7.21
N ILE A 506 19.13 -5.27 -7.96
CA ILE A 506 18.78 -5.43 -9.37
C ILE A 506 17.52 -6.29 -9.47
N TYR A 507 16.50 -5.74 -10.11
CA TYR A 507 15.26 -6.42 -10.44
C TYR A 507 15.23 -6.69 -11.93
N VAL A 508 14.98 -7.93 -12.32
CA VAL A 508 14.83 -8.31 -13.73
C VAL A 508 13.37 -8.69 -13.97
N SER A 509 12.75 -8.02 -14.93
CA SER A 509 11.44 -8.39 -15.43
C SER A 509 11.57 -9.50 -16.47
N SER A 510 10.60 -10.41 -16.51
CA SER A 510 10.53 -11.46 -17.52
C SER A 510 9.14 -11.55 -18.10
N LYS A 511 9.02 -12.10 -19.31
CA LYS A 511 7.72 -12.45 -19.89
C LYS A 511 7.11 -13.54 -19.01
N GLY A 512 6.19 -13.16 -18.12
CA GLY A 512 5.43 -14.12 -17.32
C GLY A 512 4.76 -15.18 -18.21
N ALA A 513 4.85 -16.44 -17.77
CA ALA A 513 4.23 -17.59 -18.44
C ALA A 513 2.70 -17.53 -18.46
#